data_AF-A0A969FY90-F1
#
_entry.id   AF-A0A969FY90-F1
#
_cell.length_a   1.000
_cell.length_b   1.000
_cell.length_c   1.000
_cell.angle_alpha   90.00
_cell.angle_beta   90.00
_cell.angle_gamma   90.00
#
_symmetry.space_group_name_H-M   'P 1'
#
loop_
_entity.id
_entity.type
_entity.pdbx_description
1 polymer ?
#
loop_
_entity_poly.entity_id
_entity_poly.type
_entity_poly.pdbx_seq_one_letter_code
_entity_poly.pdbx_strand_id
1 'polypeptide(L)'
;MVSHFVDGSNYLAFFVNPPEQRYHLEQWQGGQRQVLAEGESPGLRSGPEAVNHLVVQMEETRVRLLVNGTLVADATLENRQPTSKYGFVARAETVRAEALFDNLELRTQP
;
A
#
# COMPACT_ATOMS: atom_id res chain seq x y z
N MET A 1 -1.67 -0.17 -3.23
CA MET A 1 -0.73 0.75 -3.89
C MET A 1 0.67 0.13 -3.84
N VAL A 2 1.46 0.24 -4.90
CA VAL A 2 2.85 -0.24 -4.94
C VAL A 2 3.82 0.92 -5.17
N SER A 3 4.94 0.92 -4.47
CA SER A 3 6.05 1.86 -4.64
C SER A 3 7.38 1.12 -4.65
N HIS A 4 8.43 1.79 -5.15
CA HIS A 4 9.78 1.23 -5.27
C HIS A 4 9.81 -0.11 -6.03
N PHE A 5 8.88 -0.28 -6.97
CA PHE A 5 8.75 -1.52 -7.72
C PHE A 5 9.97 -1.73 -8.61
N VAL A 6 10.60 -2.90 -8.50
CA VAL A 6 11.61 -3.39 -9.44
C VAL A 6 11.01 -4.54 -10.25
N ASP A 7 10.50 -5.54 -9.53
CA ASP A 7 9.90 -6.78 -10.04
C ASP A 7 8.99 -7.42 -8.96
N GLY A 8 8.44 -8.61 -9.25
CA GLY A 8 7.56 -9.34 -8.32
C GLY A 8 8.23 -9.87 -7.06
N SER A 9 9.54 -9.75 -6.92
CA SER A 9 10.33 -10.13 -5.74
C SER A 9 10.89 -8.93 -4.97
N ASN A 10 10.66 -7.72 -5.47
CA ASN A 10 11.27 -6.49 -4.98
C ASN A 10 10.29 -5.31 -5.12
N TYR A 11 9.52 -5.03 -4.06
CA TYR A 11 8.55 -3.94 -4.02
C TYR A 11 8.16 -3.56 -2.59
N LEU A 12 7.62 -2.35 -2.41
CA LEU A 12 6.84 -1.97 -1.24
C LEU A 12 5.37 -1.90 -1.63
N ALA A 13 4.48 -2.52 -0.88
CA ALA A 13 3.05 -2.50 -1.18
C ALA A 13 2.19 -2.28 0.05
N PHE A 14 1.26 -1.35 -0.10
CA PHE A 14 0.17 -1.10 0.83
C PHE A 14 -1.11 -1.73 0.29
N PHE A 15 -1.64 -2.71 1.00
CA PHE A 15 -2.87 -3.40 0.68
C PHE A 15 -3.96 -3.07 1.69
N VAL A 16 -5.19 -3.10 1.20
CA VAL A 16 -6.39 -2.98 2.02
C VAL A 16 -7.33 -4.13 1.65
N ASN A 17 -8.01 -4.67 2.65
CA ASN A 17 -9.10 -5.61 2.51
C ASN A 17 -10.36 -4.92 3.06
N PRO A 18 -11.14 -4.23 2.19
CA PRO A 18 -12.31 -3.49 2.64
C PRO A 18 -13.38 -4.36 3.32
N PRO A 19 -13.74 -5.56 2.81
CA PRO A 19 -14.68 -6.45 3.50
C PRO A 19 -14.31 -6.75 4.96
N GLU A 20 -13.03 -6.93 5.26
CA GLU A 20 -12.52 -7.20 6.62
C GLU A 20 -12.12 -5.94 7.39
N GLN A 21 -12.17 -4.76 6.75
CA GLN A 21 -11.65 -3.50 7.27
C GLN A 21 -10.19 -3.61 7.76
N ARG A 22 -9.37 -4.42 7.08
CA ARG A 22 -7.97 -4.63 7.42
C ARG A 22 -7.05 -3.96 6.42
N TYR A 23 -5.86 -3.61 6.87
CA TYR A 23 -4.78 -3.14 6.03
C TYR A 23 -3.50 -3.90 6.33
N HIS A 24 -2.60 -3.95 5.35
CA HIS A 24 -1.23 -4.40 5.58
C HIS A 24 -0.24 -3.66 4.69
N LEU A 25 0.93 -3.39 5.24
CA LEU A 25 2.11 -2.88 4.56
C LEU A 25 3.15 -3.99 4.51
N GLU A 26 3.53 -4.41 3.32
CA GLU A 26 4.59 -5.39 3.12
C GLU A 26 5.70 -4.84 2.25
N GLN A 27 6.91 -5.26 2.57
CA GLN A 27 8.08 -5.13 1.71
C GLN A 27 8.48 -6.51 1.23
N TRP A 28 8.74 -6.60 -0.07
CA TRP A 28 9.42 -7.73 -0.68
C TRP A 28 10.83 -7.30 -1.06
N GLN A 29 11.82 -8.07 -0.62
CA GLN A 29 13.22 -7.83 -0.95
C GLN A 29 13.91 -9.18 -1.22
N GLY A 30 14.42 -9.35 -2.44
CA GLY A 30 15.05 -10.62 -2.84
C GLY A 30 14.11 -11.83 -2.71
N GLY A 31 12.80 -11.63 -2.88
CA GLY A 31 11.80 -12.68 -2.73
C GLY A 31 11.42 -13.00 -1.27
N GLN A 32 11.99 -12.31 -0.29
CA GLN A 32 11.59 -12.41 1.11
C GLN A 32 10.53 -11.36 1.44
N ARG A 33 9.44 -11.80 2.06
CA ARG A 33 8.34 -10.94 2.50
C ARG A 33 8.56 -10.51 3.94
N GLN A 34 8.53 -9.20 4.19
CA GLN A 34 8.50 -8.59 5.51
C GLN A 34 7.19 -7.81 5.66
N VAL A 35 6.43 -8.07 6.73
CA VAL A 35 5.28 -7.24 7.11
C VAL A 35 5.81 -6.10 7.97
N LEU A 36 5.65 -4.87 7.51
CA LEU A 36 6.12 -3.67 8.21
C LEU A 36 5.05 -3.10 9.14
N ALA A 37 3.78 -3.25 8.78
CA ALA A 37 2.63 -2.89 9.59
C ALA A 37 1.39 -3.65 9.13
N GLU A 38 0.50 -3.99 10.05
CA GLU A 38 -0.83 -4.52 9.74
C GLU A 38 -1.80 -4.18 10.86
N GLY A 39 -3.09 -4.11 10.55
CA GLY A 39 -4.10 -3.82 11.55
C GLY A 39 -5.49 -3.60 10.96
N GLU A 40 -6.39 -3.19 11.83
CA GLU A 40 -7.74 -2.76 11.46
C GLU A 40 -7.74 -1.26 11.13
N SER A 41 -8.63 -0.88 10.21
CA SER A 41 -8.91 0.51 9.89
C SER A 41 -10.43 0.71 9.81
N PRO A 42 -11.09 1.22 10.86
CA PRO A 42 -12.52 1.50 10.82
C PRO A 42 -12.88 2.59 9.78
N GLY A 43 -11.88 3.29 9.25
CA GLY A 43 -12.04 4.22 8.15
C GLY A 43 -12.20 3.54 6.78
N LEU A 44 -11.88 2.24 6.63
CA LEU A 44 -12.09 1.51 5.39
C LEU A 44 -13.58 1.34 5.12
N ARG A 45 -14.02 1.88 3.98
CA ARG A 45 -15.39 1.70 3.49
C ARG A 45 -15.48 0.37 2.75
N SER A 46 -16.53 -0.39 3.01
CA SER A 46 -16.81 -1.68 2.36
C SER A 46 -18.14 -1.67 1.62
N GLY A 47 -18.31 -2.60 0.68
CA GLY A 47 -19.48 -2.69 -0.19
C GLY A 47 -19.16 -2.47 -1.67
N PRO A 48 -20.11 -2.76 -2.57
CA PRO A 48 -19.89 -2.79 -4.02
C PRO A 48 -19.56 -1.42 -4.64
N GLU A 49 -20.00 -0.33 -4.00
CA GLU A 49 -19.75 1.04 -4.47
C GLU A 49 -18.76 1.80 -3.57
N ALA A 50 -18.10 1.10 -2.63
CA ALA A 50 -17.23 1.74 -1.67
C ALA A 50 -15.94 2.26 -2.32
N VAL A 51 -15.74 3.58 -2.25
CA VAL A 51 -14.50 4.23 -2.70
C VAL A 51 -13.63 4.58 -1.50
N ASN A 52 -12.38 4.11 -1.52
CA ASN A 52 -11.37 4.41 -0.52
C ASN A 52 -10.23 5.22 -1.13
N HIS A 53 -9.89 6.33 -0.50
CA HIS A 53 -8.74 7.15 -0.84
C HIS A 53 -7.52 6.66 -0.06
N LEU A 54 -6.49 6.18 -0.77
CA LEU A 54 -5.28 5.64 -0.18
C LEU A 54 -4.12 6.61 -0.44
N VAL A 55 -3.39 6.97 0.60
CA VAL A 55 -2.21 7.83 0.48
C VAL A 55 -1.02 7.13 1.13
N VAL A 56 0.11 7.15 0.44
CA VAL A 56 1.40 6.77 1.01
C VAL A 56 2.30 7.99 0.97
N GLN A 57 2.82 8.37 2.13
CA GLN A 57 3.81 9.42 2.28
C GLN A 57 5.14 8.77 2.63
N MET A 58 6.20 9.16 1.92
CA MET A 58 7.53 8.61 2.13
C MET A 58 8.54 9.73 2.29
N GLU A 59 9.33 9.62 3.34
CA GLU A 59 10.39 10.56 3.69
C GLU A 59 11.60 9.74 4.12
N GLU A 60 12.67 9.76 3.32
CA GLU A 60 13.85 8.90 3.51
C GLU A 60 13.48 7.41 3.62
N THR A 61 13.45 6.89 4.85
CA THR A 61 13.08 5.52 5.22
C THR A 61 11.73 5.42 5.92
N ARG A 62 11.11 6.54 6.31
CA ARG A 62 9.81 6.54 6.97
C ARG A 62 8.67 6.47 5.96
N VAL A 63 7.70 5.61 6.23
CA VAL A 63 6.50 5.40 5.42
C VAL A 63 5.27 5.61 6.29
N ARG A 64 4.43 6.57 5.91
CA ARG A 64 3.13 6.81 6.54
C ARG A 64 2.01 6.45 5.58
N LEU A 65 1.03 5.73 6.07
CA LEU A 65 -0.11 5.26 5.30
C LEU A 65 -1.38 5.90 5.82
N LEU A 66 -2.20 6.43 4.91
CA LEU A 66 -3.49 6.97 5.24
C LEU A 66 -4.58 6.28 4.43
N VAL A 67 -5.70 6.00 5.11
CA VAL A 67 -6.95 5.56 4.50
C VAL A 67 -7.99 6.63 4.77
N ASN A 68 -8.60 7.17 3.72
CA ASN A 68 -9.64 8.20 3.81
C ASN A 68 -9.23 9.41 4.66
N GLY A 69 -7.93 9.76 4.64
CA GLY A 69 -7.35 10.87 5.40
C GLY A 69 -6.93 10.53 6.83
N THR A 70 -7.21 9.32 7.33
CA THR A 70 -6.79 8.87 8.66
C THR A 70 -5.47 8.10 8.56
N LEU A 71 -4.49 8.47 9.38
CA LEU A 71 -3.24 7.72 9.52
C LEU A 71 -3.54 6.33 10.09
N VAL A 72 -3.17 5.29 9.35
CA VAL A 72 -3.37 3.89 9.78
C VAL A 72 -2.05 3.22 10.14
N ALA A 73 -0.93 3.65 9.56
CA ALA A 73 0.39 3.10 9.86
C ALA A 73 1.48 4.15 9.71
N ASP A 74 2.54 3.98 10.50
CA ASP A 74 3.78 4.75 10.47
C ASP A 74 4.92 3.76 10.73
N ALA A 75 5.70 3.47 9.70
CA ALA A 75 6.72 2.42 9.70
C ALA A 75 8.05 2.93 9.16
N THR A 76 9.13 2.23 9.52
CA THR A 76 10.47 2.53 9.03
C THR A 76 10.94 1.37 8.14
N LEU A 77 11.46 1.71 6.96
CA LEU A 77 12.12 0.80 6.04
C LEU A 77 13.57 0.59 6.49
N GLU A 78 13.99 -0.66 6.66
CA GLU A 78 15.40 -0.96 6.92
C GLU A 78 16.27 -0.70 5.70
N ASN A 79 15.72 -0.95 4.50
CA ASN A 79 16.42 -0.70 3.25
C ASN A 79 15.41 -0.27 2.17
N ARG A 80 15.77 0.77 1.40
CA ARG A 80 14.94 1.31 0.32
C ARG A 80 15.52 0.90 -1.02
N GLN A 81 14.70 0.30 -1.88
CA GLN A 81 15.10 0.05 -3.27
C GLN A 81 15.30 1.38 -4.01
N PRO A 82 16.35 1.54 -4.83
CA PRO A 82 16.68 2.81 -5.51
C PRO A 82 15.83 3.01 -6.77
N THR A 83 14.51 2.92 -6.65
CA THR A 83 13.58 3.15 -7.76
C THR A 83 12.50 4.15 -7.37
N SER A 84 12.06 4.92 -8.36
CA SER A 84 10.91 5.83 -8.26
C SER A 84 9.75 5.33 -9.12
N LYS A 85 9.52 4.00 -9.15
CA LYS A 85 8.35 3.41 -9.82
C LYS A 85 7.20 3.26 -8.84
N TYR A 86 6.03 3.71 -9.27
CA TYR A 86 4.79 3.72 -8.48
C TYR A 86 3.65 3.16 -9.31
N GLY A 87 2.64 2.60 -8.65
CA GLY A 87 1.44 2.15 -9.33
C GLY A 87 0.41 1.53 -8.42
N PHE A 88 -0.51 0.81 -9.04
CA PHE A 88 -1.56 0.07 -8.36
C PHE A 88 -1.41 -1.43 -8.59
N VAL A 89 -1.89 -2.19 -7.63
CA VAL A 89 -1.90 -3.63 -7.68
C VAL A 89 -3.17 -4.12 -7.01
N ALA A 90 -3.84 -5.06 -7.66
CA ALA A 90 -4.87 -5.89 -7.06
C ALA A 90 -4.29 -7.30 -6.90
N ARG A 91 -4.37 -7.86 -5.70
CA ARG A 91 -3.91 -9.22 -5.41
C ARG A 91 -5.10 -10.06 -5.00
N ALA A 92 -5.34 -11.11 -5.76
CA ALA A 92 -6.29 -12.16 -5.45
C ALA A 92 -5.51 -13.36 -4.89
N GLU A 93 -5.94 -13.91 -3.75
CA GLU A 93 -5.38 -15.15 -3.21
C GLU A 93 -6.32 -16.32 -3.47
N THR A 94 -7.47 -16.33 -2.80
CA THR A 94 -8.43 -17.44 -2.84
C THR A 94 -9.69 -17.13 -3.63
N VAL A 95 -10.00 -15.85 -3.84
CA VAL A 95 -11.21 -15.38 -4.52
C VAL A 95 -10.87 -14.41 -5.64
N ARG A 96 -11.72 -14.36 -6.67
CA ARG A 96 -11.60 -13.34 -7.72
C ARG A 96 -11.73 -11.96 -7.08
N ALA A 97 -10.77 -11.10 -7.35
CA ALA A 97 -10.80 -9.69 -6.98
C ALA A 97 -10.84 -8.83 -8.24
N GLU A 98 -11.67 -7.80 -8.22
CA GLU A 98 -11.70 -6.73 -9.21
C GLU A 98 -11.57 -5.41 -8.47
N ALA A 99 -10.64 -4.57 -8.89
CA ALA A 99 -10.39 -3.27 -8.29
C ALA A 99 -10.25 -2.24 -9.40
N LEU A 100 -10.98 -1.13 -9.26
CA LEU A 100 -10.88 0.02 -10.13
C LEU A 100 -10.03 1.07 -9.43
N PHE A 101 -9.11 1.68 -10.16
CA PHE A 101 -8.22 2.71 -9.65
C PHE A 101 -8.48 4.02 -10.39
N ASP A 102 -8.54 5.12 -9.64
CA ASP A 102 -8.77 6.45 -10.19
C ASP A 102 -7.98 7.50 -9.38
N ASN A 103 -7.76 8.68 -9.97
CA ASN A 103 -7.10 9.85 -9.37
C ASN A 103 -5.70 9.57 -8.81
N LEU A 104 -4.84 8.90 -9.59
CA LEU A 104 -3.43 8.75 -9.22
C LEU A 104 -2.71 10.09 -9.25
N GLU A 105 -2.22 10.53 -8.09
CA GLU A 105 -1.39 11.70 -7.95
C GLU A 105 -0.03 11.34 -7.35
N LEU A 106 1.05 11.81 -7.98
CA LEU A 106 2.41 11.67 -7.48
C LEU A 106 3.00 13.06 -7.23
N ARG A 107 3.32 13.35 -5.96
CA ARG A 107 4.00 14.58 -5.56
C ARG A 107 5.40 14.22 -5.08
N THR A 108 6.41 14.68 -5.81
CA THR A 108 7.82 14.49 -5.46
C THR A 108 8.44 15.82 -5.12
N GLN A 109 9.18 15.90 -4.03
CA GLN A 109 10.07 17.03 -3.75
C GLN A 109 11.48 16.69 -4.27
N PRO A 110 12.19 17.67 -4.87
CA PRO A 110 13.57 17.48 -5.32
C PRO A 110 14.56 17.32 -4.15
#